data_AF-S4A7W3-F1
#
_entry.id   AF-S4A7W3-F1
#
_cell.length_a   1.000
_cell.length_b   1.000
_cell.length_c   1.000
_cell.angle_alpha   90.00
_cell.angle_beta   90.00
_cell.angle_gamma   90.00
#
_symmetry.space_group_name_H-M   'P 1'
#
loop_
_entity.id
_entity.type
_entity.pdbx_description
1 polymer ?
#
loop_
_entity_poly.entity_id
_entity_poly.type
_entity_poly.pdbx_seq_one_letter_code
_entity_poly.pdbx_strand_id
1 'polypeptide(L)'
;MTDAATLTRTTSATAQQDLIAAVVVRAAQGTLDTRHDVAVLLERIEDLQQRIDAAEAALPGITHLTPGEPAELTLYRTEHEDGPDTLPLSLYTNRAAARDHARALVDSEGIPHSATPAWVPEHSGDDAIEELILFGPGDVEDPDEDATGYLVVPVTVVAAYTPEAQE
;
A
#
# COMPACT_ATOMS: atom_id res chain seq x y z
N MET A 1 16.26 9.59 8.61
CA MET A 1 16.46 9.91 7.19
C MET A 1 16.36 8.59 6.43
N THR A 2 15.14 8.16 6.15
CA THR A 2 14.87 6.87 5.52
C THR A 2 14.23 7.18 4.19
N ASP A 3 14.96 6.87 3.12
CA ASP A 3 14.55 7.09 1.73
C ASP A 3 13.20 6.42 1.48
N ALA A 4 12.18 7.23 1.23
CA ALA A 4 10.93 6.78 0.62
C ALA A 4 11.27 6.39 -0.82
N ALA A 5 11.59 5.13 -1.04
CA ALA A 5 11.79 4.55 -2.36
C ALA A 5 10.48 4.69 -3.15
N THR A 6 10.39 5.80 -3.88
CA THR A 6 9.34 6.07 -4.85
C THR A 6 9.45 4.98 -5.90
N LEU A 7 8.55 4.00 -5.84
CA LEU A 7 8.36 2.95 -6.85
C LEU A 7 7.86 3.62 -8.13
N THR A 8 8.79 4.25 -8.83
CA THR A 8 8.54 4.91 -10.10
C THR A 8 8.30 3.79 -11.10
N ARG A 9 7.03 3.60 -11.47
CA ARG A 9 6.57 2.62 -12.47
C ARG A 9 7.19 3.00 -13.81
N THR A 10 8.42 2.57 -14.02
CA THR A 10 9.16 2.81 -15.26
C THR A 10 8.71 1.75 -16.27
N THR A 11 7.61 2.06 -16.95
CA THR A 11 7.26 1.63 -18.33
C THR A 11 7.81 0.27 -18.79
N SER A 12 7.13 -0.82 -18.39
CA SER A 12 7.38 -2.18 -18.87
C SER A 12 6.73 -2.49 -20.24
N ALA A 13 5.76 -1.68 -20.68
CA ALA A 13 5.02 -1.94 -21.92
C ALA A 13 5.86 -1.63 -23.18
N THR A 14 6.65 -0.56 -23.16
CA THR A 14 7.52 -0.16 -24.27
C THR A 14 8.65 -1.16 -24.49
N ALA A 15 9.30 -1.61 -23.41
CA ALA A 15 10.36 -2.62 -23.49
C ALA A 15 9.87 -3.98 -24.04
N GLN A 16 8.62 -4.36 -23.74
CA GLN A 16 8.00 -5.57 -24.29
C GLN A 16 7.70 -5.43 -25.79
N GLN A 17 7.18 -4.28 -26.22
CA GLN A 17 6.93 -4.00 -27.63
C GLN A 17 8.21 -3.92 -28.45
N ASP A 18 9.27 -3.34 -27.88
CA ASP A 18 10.58 -3.23 -28.52
C ASP A 18 11.25 -4.60 -28.71
N LEU A 19 11.13 -5.49 -27.71
CA LEU A 19 11.69 -6.85 -27.81
C LEU A 19 10.94 -7.68 -28.86
N ILE A 20 9.61 -7.62 -28.87
CA ILE A 20 8.78 -8.32 -29.86
C ILE A 20 9.08 -7.78 -31.27
N ALA A 21 9.18 -6.47 -31.43
CA ALA A 21 9.53 -5.84 -32.70
C ALA A 21 10.92 -6.28 -33.18
N ALA A 22 11.92 -6.32 -32.29
CA ALA A 22 13.28 -6.74 -32.62
C ALA A 22 13.37 -8.22 -33.04
N VAL A 23 12.59 -9.11 -32.41
CA VAL A 23 12.50 -10.53 -32.81
C VAL A 23 11.78 -10.68 -34.14
N VAL A 24 10.67 -9.99 -34.35
CA VAL A 24 9.90 -10.02 -35.61
C VAL A 24 10.74 -9.50 -36.79
N VAL A 25 11.50 -8.41 -36.60
CA VAL A 25 12.40 -7.86 -37.64
C VAL A 25 13.50 -8.85 -38.00
N ARG A 26 14.15 -9.49 -37.01
CA ARG A 26 15.20 -10.49 -37.26
C ARG A 26 14.63 -11.77 -37.91
N ALA A 27 13.40 -12.15 -37.56
CA ALA A 27 12.68 -13.25 -38.22
C ALA A 27 12.47 -12.95 -39.70
N ALA A 28 11.97 -11.74 -40.00
CA ALA A 28 11.70 -11.29 -41.37
C ALA A 28 12.99 -11.15 -42.21
N GLN A 29 14.12 -10.85 -41.56
CA GLN A 29 15.43 -10.74 -42.20
C GLN A 29 16.18 -12.08 -42.32
N GLY A 30 15.65 -13.18 -41.76
CA GLY A 30 16.31 -14.48 -41.76
C GLY A 30 17.60 -14.54 -40.93
N THR A 31 17.81 -13.57 -40.03
CA THR A 31 19.00 -13.44 -39.17
C THR A 31 18.75 -13.93 -37.75
N LEU A 32 17.66 -14.66 -37.56
CA LEU A 32 17.23 -15.17 -36.27
C LEU A 32 18.12 -16.33 -35.84
N ASP A 33 19.01 -16.06 -34.88
CA ASP A 33 19.71 -17.12 -34.17
C ASP A 33 18.74 -17.68 -33.12
N THR A 34 17.97 -18.68 -33.55
CA THR A 34 16.95 -19.33 -32.73
C THR A 34 17.49 -19.85 -31.40
N ARG A 35 18.78 -20.18 -31.30
CA ARG A 35 19.36 -20.67 -30.04
C ARG A 35 19.61 -19.54 -29.06
N HIS A 36 20.13 -18.42 -29.56
CA HIS A 36 20.36 -17.22 -28.75
C HIS A 36 19.02 -16.56 -28.36
N ASP A 37 18.10 -16.40 -29.31
CA ASP A 37 16.83 -15.72 -29.08
C ASP A 37 15.91 -16.52 -28.14
N VAL A 38 15.93 -17.85 -28.19
CA VAL A 38 15.21 -18.70 -27.21
C VAL A 38 15.80 -18.56 -25.81
N ALA A 39 17.12 -18.48 -25.67
CA ALA A 39 17.76 -18.31 -24.36
C ALA A 39 17.36 -16.98 -23.70
N VAL A 40 17.35 -15.89 -24.48
CA VAL A 40 16.91 -14.56 -24.02
C VAL A 40 15.43 -14.56 -23.60
N LEU A 41 14.57 -15.26 -24.35
CA LEU A 41 13.15 -15.38 -24.01
C LEU A 41 12.93 -16.18 -22.72
N LEU A 42 13.68 -17.27 -22.51
CA LEU A 42 13.59 -18.08 -21.29
C LEU A 42 14.04 -17.30 -20.06
N GLU A 43 15.17 -16.59 -20.13
CA GLU A 43 15.65 -15.72 -19.05
C GLU A 43 14.60 -14.65 -18.70
N ARG A 44 13.94 -14.08 -19.72
CA ARG A 44 12.91 -13.08 -19.48
C ARG A 44 11.64 -13.65 -18.86
N ILE A 45 11.26 -14.88 -19.23
CA ILE A 45 10.13 -15.58 -18.61
C ILE A 45 10.42 -15.84 -17.13
N GLU A 46 11.65 -16.25 -16.80
CA GLU A 46 12.06 -16.50 -15.41
C GLU A 46 12.02 -15.21 -14.56
N ASP A 47 12.52 -14.07 -15.08
CA ASP A 47 12.40 -12.76 -14.42
C ASP A 47 10.94 -12.37 -14.18
N LEU A 48 10.07 -12.57 -15.18
CA LEU A 48 8.65 -12.26 -15.04
C LEU A 48 7.97 -13.16 -14.01
N GLN A 49 8.28 -14.46 -14.01
CA GLN A 49 7.75 -15.40 -13.02
C GLN A 49 8.16 -15.00 -11.60
N GLN A 50 9.44 -14.66 -11.40
CA GLN A 50 9.93 -14.24 -10.09
C GLN A 50 9.23 -12.96 -9.58
N ARG A 51 8.94 -12.02 -10.48
CA ARG A 51 8.20 -10.79 -10.15
C ARG A 51 6.73 -11.06 -9.83
N ILE A 52 6.10 -12.01 -10.52
CA ILE A 52 4.73 -12.45 -10.25
C ILE A 52 4.68 -13.14 -8.89
N ASP A 53 5.60 -14.05 -8.60
CA ASP A 53 5.67 -14.76 -7.32
C ASP A 53 5.91 -13.80 -6.15
N ALA A 54 6.76 -12.78 -6.34
CA ALA A 54 6.98 -11.73 -5.35
C ALA A 54 5.72 -10.87 -5.12
N ALA A 55 4.98 -10.55 -6.17
CA ALA A 55 3.73 -9.80 -6.08
C ALA A 55 2.63 -10.61 -5.35
N GLU A 56 2.51 -11.89 -5.66
CA GLU A 56 1.58 -12.81 -5.01
C GLU A 56 1.92 -13.02 -3.52
N ALA A 57 3.21 -13.10 -3.17
CA ALA A 57 3.64 -13.17 -1.78
C ALA A 57 3.33 -11.89 -0.99
N ALA A 58 3.40 -10.72 -1.65
CA ALA A 58 3.07 -9.43 -1.03
C ALA A 58 1.55 -9.19 -0.94
N LEU A 59 0.79 -9.66 -1.93
CA LEU A 59 -0.66 -9.50 -2.05
C LEU A 59 -1.29 -10.81 -2.54
N PRO A 60 -1.59 -11.75 -1.62
CA PRO A 60 -2.17 -13.04 -1.98
C PRO A 60 -3.47 -12.88 -2.79
N GLY A 61 -3.58 -13.60 -3.90
CA GLY A 61 -4.73 -13.62 -4.81
C GLY A 61 -4.67 -12.61 -5.96
N ILE A 62 -3.68 -11.69 -6.00
CA ILE A 62 -3.64 -10.62 -7.02
C ILE A 62 -3.39 -11.13 -8.44
N THR A 63 -2.77 -12.31 -8.60
CA THR A 63 -2.50 -12.90 -9.92
C THR A 63 -3.63 -13.81 -10.41
N HIS A 64 -4.58 -14.13 -9.52
CA HIS A 64 -5.73 -15.00 -9.77
C HIS A 64 -7.03 -14.20 -9.94
N LEU A 65 -6.99 -13.08 -10.67
CA LEU A 65 -8.18 -12.29 -11.02
C LEU A 65 -9.03 -13.03 -12.07
N THR A 66 -9.62 -14.16 -11.71
CA THR A 66 -10.74 -14.75 -12.46
C THR A 66 -11.97 -13.86 -12.35
N PRO A 67 -12.78 -13.70 -13.42
CA PRO A 67 -14.14 -13.18 -13.27
C PRO A 67 -14.88 -14.10 -12.29
N GLY A 68 -15.15 -13.59 -11.09
CA GLY A 68 -15.53 -14.39 -9.94
C GLY A 68 -15.78 -13.49 -8.73
N GLU A 69 -16.25 -14.11 -7.65
CA GLU A 69 -16.73 -13.47 -6.42
C GLU A 69 -15.88 -12.25 -6.00
N PRO A 70 -16.51 -11.10 -5.72
CA PRO A 70 -15.80 -9.88 -5.31
C PRO A 70 -14.83 -10.17 -4.17
N ALA A 71 -13.55 -9.85 -4.37
CA ALA A 71 -12.55 -9.99 -3.33
C ALA A 71 -12.82 -8.98 -2.20
N GLU A 72 -12.73 -9.45 -0.96
CA GLU A 72 -12.62 -8.60 0.21
C GLU A 72 -11.21 -8.03 0.28
N LEU A 73 -11.11 -6.70 0.35
CA LEU A 73 -9.86 -5.98 0.51
C LEU A 73 -9.91 -5.18 1.80
N THR A 74 -8.88 -5.30 2.63
CA THR A 74 -8.71 -4.42 3.78
C THR A 74 -7.95 -3.17 3.34
N LEU A 75 -8.62 -2.03 3.40
CA LEU A 75 -8.01 -0.71 3.29
C LEU A 75 -7.83 -0.12 4.70
N TYR A 76 -7.03 0.93 4.81
CA TYR A 76 -6.76 1.60 6.08
C TYR A 76 -7.10 3.07 5.92
N ARG A 77 -8.07 3.54 6.69
CA ARG A 77 -8.53 4.93 6.69
C ARG A 77 -7.85 5.66 7.84
N THR A 78 -7.23 6.80 7.54
CA THR A 78 -6.78 7.72 8.58
C THR A 78 -7.96 8.60 8.96
N GLU A 79 -8.20 8.76 10.26
CA GLU A 79 -9.24 9.63 10.79
C GLU A 79 -8.67 10.55 11.88
N HIS A 80 -9.39 11.62 12.19
CA HIS A 80 -9.14 12.47 13.34
C HIS A 80 -10.43 12.62 14.16
N GLU A 81 -10.37 12.31 15.44
CA GLU A 81 -11.45 12.55 16.40
C GLU A 81 -11.46 14.04 16.79
N ASP A 82 -12.54 14.75 16.45
CA ASP A 82 -12.76 16.14 16.84
C ASP A 82 -14.09 16.26 17.57
N GLY A 83 -14.07 15.95 18.87
CA GLY A 83 -15.28 15.90 19.70
C GLY A 83 -16.16 14.69 19.36
N PRO A 84 -17.49 14.83 19.20
CA PRO A 84 -18.37 13.69 18.92
C PRO A 84 -18.28 13.20 17.47
N ASP A 85 -17.58 13.93 16.60
CA ASP A 85 -17.49 13.65 15.18
C ASP A 85 -16.09 13.14 14.83
N THR A 86 -16.04 12.05 14.08
CA THR A 86 -14.79 11.50 13.54
C THR A 86 -14.65 11.88 12.07
N LEU A 87 -13.58 12.57 11.71
CA LEU A 87 -13.36 13.10 10.37
C LEU A 87 -12.44 12.18 9.56
N PRO A 88 -12.93 11.56 8.47
CA PRO A 88 -12.07 10.77 7.59
C PRO A 88 -11.13 11.69 6.80
N LEU A 89 -9.83 11.45 6.93
CA LEU A 89 -8.80 12.27 6.30
C LEU A 89 -8.34 11.70 4.96
N SER A 90 -8.07 10.39 4.90
CA SER A 90 -7.54 9.74 3.70
C SER A 90 -7.66 8.20 3.78
N LEU A 91 -7.44 7.51 2.65
CA LEU A 91 -7.57 6.05 2.52
C LEU A 91 -6.33 5.42 1.86
N TYR A 92 -5.84 4.33 2.43
CA TYR A 92 -4.59 3.66 2.05
C TYR A 92 -4.79 2.16 1.85
N THR A 93 -3.95 1.55 1.02
CA THR A 93 -3.94 0.10 0.80
C THR A 93 -3.09 -0.66 1.81
N ASN A 94 -2.37 0.03 2.70
CA ASN A 94 -1.58 -0.60 3.76
C ASN A 94 -1.56 0.26 5.03
N ARG A 95 -1.46 -0.42 6.18
CA ARG A 95 -1.50 0.20 7.50
C ARG A 95 -0.35 1.19 7.73
N ALA A 96 0.85 0.85 7.29
CA ALA A 96 2.04 1.67 7.51
C ALA A 96 1.90 3.06 6.86
N ALA A 97 1.38 3.13 5.64
CA ALA A 97 1.14 4.40 4.95
C ALA A 97 0.09 5.26 5.66
N ALA A 98 -0.97 4.65 6.20
CA ALA A 98 -1.97 5.35 7.00
C ALA A 98 -1.36 5.92 8.30
N ARG A 99 -0.51 5.14 8.97
CA ARG A 99 0.25 5.57 10.15
C ARG A 99 1.22 6.70 9.83
N ASP A 100 1.98 6.59 8.75
CA ASP A 100 2.95 7.62 8.33
C ASP A 100 2.25 8.95 8.01
N HIS A 101 1.06 8.89 7.38
CA HIS A 101 0.26 10.07 7.11
C HIS A 101 -0.23 10.75 8.40
N ALA A 102 -0.87 9.99 9.29
CA ALA A 102 -1.31 10.50 10.58
C ALA A 102 -0.15 11.10 11.38
N ARG A 103 0.98 10.39 11.41
CA ARG A 103 2.20 10.83 12.07
C ARG A 103 2.70 12.17 11.55
N ALA A 104 2.70 12.35 10.23
CA ALA A 104 3.11 13.60 9.60
C ALA A 104 2.18 14.78 9.97
N LEU A 105 0.89 14.52 10.16
CA LEU A 105 -0.06 15.54 10.61
C LEU A 105 0.22 15.97 12.05
N VAL A 106 0.38 15.02 12.99
CA VAL A 106 0.74 15.34 14.38
C VAL A 106 2.09 16.06 14.45
N ASP A 107 3.09 15.61 13.70
CA ASP A 107 4.40 16.28 13.64
C ASP A 107 4.28 17.74 13.14
N SER A 108 3.29 18.04 12.28
CA SER A 108 3.05 19.40 11.77
C SER A 108 2.34 20.32 12.78
N GLU A 109 1.58 19.76 13.71
CA GLU A 109 0.91 20.49 14.80
C GLU A 109 1.87 20.88 15.94
N GLY A 110 3.00 20.17 16.05
CA GLY A 110 4.06 20.48 16.99
C GLY A 110 4.01 19.60 18.22
N ILE A 111 4.76 18.50 18.18
CA ILE A 111 4.87 17.57 19.30
C ILE A 111 5.96 18.06 20.28
N PRO A 112 5.74 18.00 21.60
CA PRO A 112 6.77 18.28 22.58
C PRO A 112 8.03 17.44 22.34
N HIS A 113 9.22 18.04 22.47
CA HIS A 113 10.48 17.35 22.18
C HIS A 113 10.75 16.17 23.14
N SER A 114 10.11 16.15 24.31
CA SER A 114 10.16 15.06 25.29
C SER A 114 9.13 13.95 25.05
N ALA A 115 8.16 14.17 24.16
CA ALA A 115 7.11 13.21 23.88
C ALA A 115 7.58 12.16 22.87
N THR A 116 7.27 10.91 23.17
CA THR A 116 7.54 9.73 22.36
C THR A 116 6.22 9.19 21.83
N PRO A 117 6.02 9.17 20.51
CA PRO A 117 4.81 8.59 19.94
C PRO A 117 4.81 7.07 19.97
N ALA A 118 3.62 6.50 20.12
CA ALA A 118 3.39 5.10 19.81
C ALA A 118 1.96 4.85 19.32
N TRP A 119 1.83 3.85 18.46
CA TRP A 119 0.54 3.34 17.99
C TRP A 119 0.03 2.30 18.99
N VAL A 120 -1.16 2.54 19.54
CA VAL A 120 -1.80 1.66 20.51
C VAL A 120 -3.07 1.09 19.88
N PRO A 121 -3.16 -0.24 19.67
CA PRO A 121 -4.38 -0.86 19.19
C PRO A 121 -5.43 -0.93 20.31
N GLU A 122 -6.70 -0.69 19.99
CA GLU A 122 -7.82 -0.80 20.95
C GLU A 122 -7.99 -2.23 21.48
N HIS A 123 -7.68 -3.22 20.66
CA HIS A 123 -7.71 -4.63 21.03
C HIS A 123 -6.65 -5.45 20.28
N SER A 124 -6.42 -6.68 20.74
CA SER A 124 -5.55 -7.63 20.04
C SER A 124 -6.29 -8.23 18.84
N GLY A 125 -6.18 -7.59 17.67
CA GLY A 125 -6.74 -8.10 16.42
C GLY A 125 -6.15 -7.40 15.21
N ASP A 126 -6.16 -8.08 14.05
CA ASP A 126 -5.71 -7.48 12.79
C ASP A 126 -6.70 -6.43 12.27
N ASP A 127 -7.92 -6.41 12.80
CA ASP A 127 -8.98 -5.43 12.57
C ASP A 127 -9.03 -4.33 13.63
N ALA A 128 -8.09 -4.31 14.58
CA ALA A 128 -8.06 -3.29 15.60
C ALA A 128 -7.85 -1.89 15.00
N ILE A 129 -8.65 -0.94 15.47
CA ILE A 129 -8.37 0.48 15.34
C ILE A 129 -7.12 0.78 16.16
N GLU A 130 -6.25 1.61 15.61
CA GLU A 130 -5.04 2.05 16.29
C GLU A 130 -5.06 3.56 16.46
N GLU A 131 -4.83 4.01 17.68
CA GLU A 131 -4.65 5.42 17.99
C GLU A 131 -3.18 5.76 18.14
N LEU A 132 -2.80 6.94 17.67
CA LEU A 132 -1.50 7.53 17.96
C LEU A 132 -1.55 8.23 19.32
N ILE A 133 -0.75 7.76 20.27
CA ILE A 133 -0.63 8.31 21.62
C ILE A 133 0.76 8.90 21.80
N LEU A 134 0.85 10.02 22.52
CA LEU A 134 2.11 10.63 22.93
C LEU A 134 2.45 10.23 24.38
N PHE A 135 3.67 9.74 24.61
CA PHE A 135 4.18 9.34 25.92
C PHE A 135 5.34 10.23 26.35
N GLY A 136 5.31 10.82 27.54
CA GLY A 136 6.46 11.55 28.07
C GLY A 136 6.08 12.49 29.21
N PRO A 137 7.06 13.16 29.85
CA PRO A 137 6.76 14.28 30.73
C PRO A 137 6.22 15.40 29.85
N GLY A 138 4.88 15.49 29.75
CA GLY A 138 4.20 16.61 29.13
C GLY A 138 4.59 17.92 29.81
N ASP A 139 4.37 19.05 29.12
CA ASP A 139 4.42 20.37 29.73
C ASP A 139 3.17 20.55 30.61
N VAL A 140 3.16 19.90 31.78
CA VAL A 140 2.28 20.04 32.95
C VAL A 140 0.88 20.65 32.72
N GLU A 141 -0.16 19.81 32.73
CA GLU A 141 -1.32 19.94 33.66
C GLU A 141 -2.27 18.72 33.65
N ASP A 142 -2.21 17.84 32.64
CA ASP A 142 -3.02 16.62 32.60
C ASP A 142 -2.14 15.36 32.48
N PRO A 143 -2.02 14.53 33.53
CA PRO A 143 -1.21 13.31 33.51
C PRO A 143 -1.91 12.11 32.85
N ASP A 144 -3.16 12.26 32.43
CA ASP A 144 -3.98 11.19 31.89
C ASP A 144 -4.25 11.47 30.39
N GLU A 145 -3.54 10.72 29.53
CA GLU A 145 -3.87 10.47 28.11
C GLU A 145 -3.69 11.66 27.13
N ASP A 146 -2.45 11.87 26.65
CA ASP A 146 -2.20 12.64 25.41
C ASP A 146 -2.57 11.78 24.16
N ALA A 147 -3.82 11.34 24.13
CA ALA A 147 -4.49 10.82 22.95
C ALA A 147 -4.47 11.94 21.88
N THR A 148 -3.90 11.65 20.71
CA THR A 148 -3.82 12.67 19.65
C THR A 148 -5.12 12.80 18.87
N GLY A 149 -6.07 11.88 19.07
CA GLY A 149 -7.28 11.78 18.24
C GLY A 149 -7.01 11.24 16.83
N TYR A 150 -5.76 10.99 16.45
CA TYR A 150 -5.43 10.42 15.14
C TYR A 150 -5.55 8.90 15.15
N LEU A 151 -6.48 8.41 14.35
CA LEU A 151 -6.83 7.00 14.26
C LEU A 151 -6.42 6.39 12.91
N VAL A 152 -6.06 5.11 12.93
CA VAL A 152 -5.95 4.25 11.75
C VAL A 152 -6.98 3.15 11.86
N VAL A 153 -8.02 3.25 11.04
CA VAL A 153 -9.17 2.35 11.02
C VAL A 153 -9.05 1.39 9.85
N PRO A 154 -8.95 0.06 10.07
CA PRO A 154 -9.07 -0.91 9.00
C PRO A 154 -10.51 -0.97 8.48
N VAL A 155 -10.67 -0.91 7.16
CA VAL A 155 -11.96 -0.91 6.47
C VAL A 155 -11.97 -2.04 5.46
N THR A 156 -12.84 -3.03 5.68
CA THR A 156 -13.08 -4.09 4.70
C THR A 156 -14.00 -3.57 3.61
N VAL A 157 -13.51 -3.57 2.37
CA VAL A 157 -14.29 -3.20 1.19
C VAL A 157 -14.46 -4.41 0.28
N VAL A 158 -15.67 -4.56 -0.24
CA VAL A 158 -16.00 -5.52 -1.28
C VAL A 158 -16.08 -4.77 -2.60
N ALA A 159 -15.26 -5.13 -3.58
CA ALA A 159 -15.27 -4.49 -4.90
C ALA A 159 -16.46 -4.98 -5.74
N ALA A 160 -17.68 -4.63 -5.32
CA ALA A 160 -18.92 -4.95 -6.00
C ALA A 160 -19.76 -3.69 -6.23
N TYR A 161 -20.37 -3.58 -7.40
CA TYR A 161 -21.41 -2.59 -7.63
C TYR A 161 -22.70 -3.06 -6.97
N THR A 162 -23.19 -2.32 -5.98
CA THR A 162 -24.48 -2.54 -5.32
C THR A 162 -25.43 -1.42 -5.75
N PRO A 163 -26.37 -1.66 -6.68
CA PRO A 163 -27.29 -0.62 -7.16
C PRO A 163 -28.15 -0.03 -6.03
N GLU A 164 -28.38 -0.77 -4.95
CA GLU A 164 -29.13 -0.33 -3.78
C GLU A 164 -28.38 0.66 -2.88
N ALA A 165 -27.06 0.85 -3.06
CA ALA A 165 -26.25 1.78 -2.27
C ALA A 165 -26.33 3.25 -2.77
N GLN A 166 -27.25 3.56 -3.68
CA GLN A 166 -27.46 4.90 -4.25
C GLN A 166 -28.54 5.73 -3.53
N GLU A 167 -29.08 5.23 -2.42
CA GLU A 167 -30.04 5.96 -1.56
C GLU A 167 -29.35 6.73 -0.43
#